data_AF-A0AAW6NI88-F1
#
_entry.id   AF-A0AAW6NI88-F1
#
_cell.length_a   1.000
_cell.length_b   1.000
_cell.length_c   1.000
_cell.angle_alpha   90.00
_cell.angle_beta   90.00
_cell.angle_gamma   90.00
#
_symmetry.space_group_name_H-M   'P 1'
#
loop_
_entity.id
_entity.type
_entity.pdbx_description
1 polymer ?
#
loop_
_entity_poly.entity_id
_entity_poly.type
_entity_poly.pdbx_seq_one_letter_code
_entity_poly.pdbx_strand_id
1 'polypeptide(L)'
;VWVDEEGCEATERKRMRLELLHDNCRETPDKWRRIAVKDIDDFVTCCFTEQGCKDYLACNGHNLRLPFIYVKSGFRNAEYIGIRNWLAGIGKGE
;
A
#
# COMPACT_ATOMS: atom_id res chain seq x y z
N VAL A 1 -7.43 5.01 14.82
CA VAL A 1 -6.84 4.24 15.94
C VAL A 1 -6.77 5.14 17.17
N TRP A 2 -6.89 4.56 18.37
CA TRP A 2 -6.64 5.28 19.63
C TRP A 2 -5.27 4.90 20.14
N VAL A 3 -4.45 5.90 20.43
CA VAL A 3 -3.11 5.71 20.97
C VAL A 3 -2.96 6.52 22.25
N ASP A 4 -2.17 5.99 23.18
CA ASP A 4 -1.80 6.73 24.37
C ASP A 4 -0.60 7.67 24.14
N GLU A 5 -0.13 8.30 25.21
CA GLU A 5 1.04 9.21 25.20
C GLU A 5 2.35 8.48 24.86
N GLU A 6 2.44 7.18 25.15
CA GLU A 6 3.60 6.34 24.85
C GLU A 6 3.55 5.79 23.41
N GLY A 7 2.43 6.01 22.70
CA GLY A 7 2.21 5.54 21.34
C GLY A 7 1.65 4.11 21.26
N CYS A 8 1.24 3.52 22.38
CA CYS A 8 0.64 2.19 22.41
C CYS A 8 -0.81 2.25 21.92
N GLU A 9 -1.18 1.32 21.03
CA GLU A 9 -2.56 1.21 20.55
C GLU A 9 -3.50 0.66 21.62
N ALA A 10 -4.72 1.21 21.68
CA ALA A 10 -5.76 0.73 22.56
C ALA A 10 -6.14 -0.72 22.24
N THR A 11 -6.26 -1.56 23.27
CA THR A 11 -6.91 -2.87 23.14
C THR A 11 -8.34 -2.73 22.64
N GLU A 12 -8.90 -3.78 22.04
CA GLU A 12 -10.23 -3.75 21.44
C GLU A 12 -11.32 -3.23 22.40
N ARG A 13 -11.36 -3.75 23.63
CA ARG A 13 -12.33 -3.31 24.66
C ARG A 13 -12.16 -1.83 25.02
N LYS A 14 -10.92 -1.34 25.09
CA LYS A 14 -10.62 0.06 25.42
C LYS A 14 -11.00 0.97 24.25
N ARG A 15 -10.64 0.58 23.02
CA ARG A 15 -11.02 1.26 21.77
C ARG A 15 -12.54 1.45 21.70
N MET A 16 -13.32 0.39 21.91
CA MET A 16 -14.79 0.47 21.91
C MET A 16 -15.32 1.53 22.88
N ARG A 17 -14.77 1.57 24.11
CA ARG A 17 -15.17 2.57 25.11
C ARG A 17 -14.81 4.00 24.68
N LEU A 18 -13.62 4.19 24.09
CA LEU A 18 -13.16 5.50 23.64
C LEU A 18 -13.97 6.00 22.44
N GLU A 19 -14.29 5.13 21.48
CA GLU A 19 -15.22 5.46 20.38
C GLU A 19 -16.59 5.87 20.93
N LEU A 20 -17.16 5.13 21.89
CA LEU A 20 -18.43 5.52 22.52
C LEU A 20 -18.37 6.89 23.20
N LEU A 21 -17.26 7.25 23.86
CA LEU A 21 -17.12 8.58 24.47
C LEU A 21 -17.07 9.66 23.40
N HIS A 22 -16.29 9.43 22.35
CA HIS A 22 -16.14 10.32 21.21
C HIS A 22 -17.47 10.53 20.48
N ASP A 23 -18.21 9.46 20.17
CA ASP A 23 -19.49 9.52 19.44
C ASP A 23 -20.59 10.25 20.23
N ASN A 24 -20.50 10.22 21.56
CA ASN A 24 -21.38 10.98 22.45
C ASN A 24 -20.85 12.40 22.75
N CYS A 25 -19.86 12.89 22.01
CA CYS A 25 -19.22 14.20 22.19
C CYS A 25 -18.75 14.46 23.62
N ARG A 26 -18.32 13.41 24.33
CA ARG A 26 -17.75 13.53 25.69
C ARG A 26 -16.25 13.77 25.61
N GLU A 27 -15.73 14.45 26.62
CA GLU A 27 -14.28 14.60 26.77
C GLU A 27 -13.60 13.22 26.81
N THR A 28 -12.63 13.06 25.92
CA THR A 28 -11.76 11.91 25.89
C THR A 28 -10.73 12.04 27.01
N PRO A 29 -10.41 10.96 27.75
CA PRO A 29 -9.40 11.03 28.81
C PRO A 29 -8.08 11.61 28.30
N ASP A 30 -7.45 12.51 29.06
CA ASP A 30 -6.29 13.34 28.66
C ASP A 30 -5.13 12.56 28.01
N LYS A 31 -5.01 11.27 28.32
CA LYS A 31 -3.93 10.40 27.86
C LYS A 31 -4.19 9.71 26.53
N TRP A 32 -5.37 9.87 25.92
CA TRP A 32 -5.78 9.13 24.72
C TRP A 32 -6.13 10.07 23.59
N ARG A 33 -5.46 9.89 22.46
CA ARG A 33 -5.71 10.65 21.24
C ARG A 33 -6.22 9.76 20.12
N ARG A 34 -7.19 10.26 19.36
CA ARG A 34 -7.71 9.61 18.16
C ARG A 34 -6.90 10.07 16.97
N ILE A 35 -6.35 9.12 16.23
CA ILE A 35 -5.60 9.39 15.00
C ILE A 35 -6.23 8.65 13.82
N ALA A 36 -6.24 9.30 12.67
CA ALA A 36 -6.56 8.64 11.40
C ALA A 36 -5.27 7.98 10.88
N VAL A 37 -5.35 6.70 10.56
CA VAL A 37 -4.25 5.96 9.92
C VAL A 37 -4.71 5.60 8.51
N LYS A 38 -3.84 5.82 7.54
CA LYS A 38 -4.05 5.42 6.15
C LYS A 38 -2.78 4.74 5.67
N ASP A 39 -2.92 3.47 5.29
CA ASP A 39 -1.86 2.80 4.56
C ASP A 39 -1.80 3.36 3.14
N ILE A 40 -0.58 3.68 2.70
CA ILE A 40 -0.32 4.21 1.37
C ILE A 40 0.68 3.26 0.71
N ASP A 41 0.28 2.77 -0.45
CA ASP A 41 1.15 2.01 -1.31
C ASP A 41 2.24 2.92 -1.90
N ASP A 42 3.49 2.59 -1.63
CA ASP A 42 4.63 3.35 -2.13
C ASP A 42 5.10 2.83 -3.49
N PHE A 43 5.42 3.74 -4.41
CA PHE A 43 5.93 3.37 -5.72
C PHE A 43 7.44 3.11 -5.62
N VAL A 44 7.83 1.86 -5.82
CA VAL A 44 9.25 1.45 -5.76
C VAL A 44 9.86 1.33 -7.15
N THR A 45 9.21 0.57 -8.04
CA THR A 45 9.73 0.31 -9.39
C THR A 45 8.61 -0.05 -10.36
N CYS A 46 8.89 0.10 -11.66
CA CYS A 46 8.01 -0.31 -12.74
C CYS A 46 8.75 -1.29 -13.65
N CYS A 47 8.12 -2.44 -13.94
CA CYS A 47 8.57 -3.35 -14.98
C CYS A 47 7.50 -3.41 -16.08
N PHE A 48 7.95 -3.59 -17.33
CA PHE A 48 7.04 -3.65 -18.48
C PHE A 48 6.26 -4.96 -18.58
N THR A 49 6.66 -6.00 -17.84
CA THR A 49 6.00 -7.31 -17.80
C THR A 49 5.75 -7.74 -16.37
N GLU A 50 4.71 -8.53 -16.15
CA GLU A 50 4.43 -9.14 -14.84
C GLU A 50 5.60 -10.02 -14.38
N GLN A 51 6.23 -10.75 -15.31
CA GLN A 51 7.37 -11.60 -14.99
C GLN A 51 8.56 -10.77 -14.48
N GLY A 52 8.86 -9.62 -15.12
CA GLY A 52 9.92 -8.72 -14.63
C GLY A 52 9.65 -8.21 -13.20
N CYS A 53 8.38 -7.93 -12.85
CA CYS A 53 8.02 -7.59 -11.47
C CYS A 53 8.26 -8.77 -10.52
N LYS A 54 7.90 -10.00 -10.91
CA LYS A 54 8.13 -11.20 -10.10
C LYS A 54 9.62 -11.44 -9.87
N ASP A 55 10.44 -11.30 -10.91
CA ASP A 55 11.88 -11.47 -10.84
C ASP A 55 12.51 -10.42 -9.91
N TYR A 56 12.06 -9.17 -10.00
CA TYR A 56 12.48 -8.11 -9.08
C TYR A 56 12.14 -8.44 -7.61
N LEU A 57 10.92 -8.93 -7.35
CA LEU A 57 10.52 -9.34 -6.00
C LEU A 57 11.31 -10.55 -5.51
N ALA A 58 11.64 -11.50 -6.38
CA ALA A 58 12.46 -12.65 -6.01
C ALA A 58 13.86 -12.23 -5.55
N CYS A 59 14.48 -11.25 -6.21
CA CYS A 59 15.82 -10.78 -5.87
C CYS A 59 15.84 -9.75 -4.74
N ASN A 60 14.87 -8.83 -4.68
CA ASN A 60 14.89 -7.67 -3.77
C ASN A 60 13.77 -7.66 -2.72
N GLY A 61 12.88 -8.65 -2.69
CA GLY A 61 11.70 -8.65 -1.82
C GLY A 61 12.03 -8.55 -0.33
N HIS A 62 13.22 -8.99 0.09
CA HIS A 62 13.68 -8.89 1.49
C HIS A 62 13.91 -7.44 1.96
N ASN A 63 14.06 -6.47 1.04
CA ASN A 63 14.19 -5.04 1.36
C ASN A 63 12.85 -4.30 1.35
N LEU A 64 11.74 -5.01 1.09
CA LEU A 64 10.41 -4.42 0.92
C LEU A 64 9.46 -4.89 2.03
N ARG A 65 8.51 -4.04 2.40
CA ARG A 65 7.48 -4.36 3.39
C ARG A 65 6.14 -4.56 2.68
N LEU A 66 5.60 -5.78 2.76
CA LEU A 66 4.32 -6.17 2.12
C LEU A 66 4.25 -5.78 0.63
N PRO A 67 5.25 -6.16 -0.21
CA PRO A 67 5.25 -5.78 -1.61
C PRO A 67 4.10 -6.43 -2.37
N PHE A 68 3.56 -5.72 -3.35
CA PHE A 68 2.53 -6.21 -4.26
C PHE A 68 2.78 -5.72 -5.69
N ILE A 69 2.21 -6.42 -6.68
CA ILE A 69 2.30 -6.03 -8.08
C ILE A 69 1.00 -5.31 -8.45
N TYR A 70 1.15 -4.04 -8.83
CA TYR A 70 0.03 -3.24 -9.35
C TYR A 70 0.11 -3.13 -10.87
N VAL A 71 -1.00 -3.46 -11.54
CA VAL A 71 -1.11 -3.30 -12.99
C VAL A 71 -1.67 -1.90 -13.29
N LYS A 72 -0.80 -0.98 -13.72
CA LYS A 72 -1.25 0.29 -14.30
C LYS A 72 -1.64 0.05 -15.76
N SER A 73 -2.90 0.33 -16.11
CA SER A 73 -3.33 0.29 -17.51
C SER A 73 -2.76 1.45 -18.30
N GLY A 74 -1.94 1.14 -19.30
CA GLY A 74 -1.54 2.06 -20.38
C GLY A 74 -2.39 1.88 -21.64
N PHE A 75 -3.57 1.26 -21.56
CA PHE A 75 -4.36 0.79 -22.72
C PHE A 75 -4.74 1.87 -23.75
N ARG A 76 -4.65 3.16 -23.39
CA ARG A 76 -4.91 4.29 -24.30
C ARG A 76 -3.70 5.21 -24.51
N ASN A 77 -2.52 4.81 -24.02
CA ASN A 77 -1.29 5.55 -24.24
C ASN A 77 -0.55 4.90 -25.43
N ALA A 78 -0.41 5.64 -26.52
CA ALA A 78 0.19 5.15 -27.76
C ALA A 78 1.65 4.69 -27.57
N GLU A 79 2.43 5.40 -26.75
CA GLU A 79 3.83 5.04 -26.45
C GLU A 79 3.91 3.71 -25.70
N TYR A 80 3.06 3.53 -24.69
CA TYR A 80 3.02 2.31 -23.87
C TYR A 80 2.55 1.11 -24.70
N ILE A 81 1.59 1.32 -25.60
CA ILE A 81 1.17 0.30 -26.57
C ILE A 81 2.35 -0.08 -27.47
N GLY A 82 3.10 0.91 -27.99
CA GLY A 82 4.27 0.70 -28.82
C GLY A 82 5.35 -0.14 -28.13
N ILE A 83 5.76 0.26 -26.93
CA ILE A 83 6.78 -0.46 -26.14
C ILE A 83 6.32 -1.88 -25.80
N ARG A 84 5.07 -2.06 -25.36
CA ARG A 84 4.52 -3.39 -25.03
C ARG A 84 4.54 -4.31 -26.26
N ASN A 85 4.08 -3.82 -27.40
CA ASN A 85 4.03 -4.61 -28.63
C ASN A 85 5.44 -4.98 -29.10
N TRP A 86 6.40 -4.05 -29.00
CA TRP A 86 7.80 -4.31 -29.30
C TRP A 86 8.38 -5.38 -28.38
N LEU A 87 8.25 -5.24 -27.06
CA LEU A 87 8.73 -6.22 -26.08
C LEU A 87 8.12 -7.61 -26.27
N ALA A 88 6.82 -7.70 -26.58
CA ALA A 88 6.15 -8.97 -26.89
C ALA A 88 6.69 -9.66 -28.15
N GLY A 89 7.36 -8.91 -29.05
CA GLY A 89 8.01 -9.42 -30.25
C GLY A 89 9.43 -9.93 -30.03
N ILE A 90 10.13 -9.53 -28.96
CA ILE A 90 11.56 -9.83 -28.75
C ILE A 90 11.86 -11.33 -28.52
N GLY A 91 10.85 -12.16 -28.26
CA GLY A 91 11.00 -13.62 -28.18
C GLY A 91 10.48 -14.39 -29.40
N LYS A 92 9.97 -13.69 -30.42
CA LYS A 92 9.38 -14.28 -31.64
C LYS A 92 10.25 -14.06 -32.88
N GLY A 93 11.56 -14.16 -32.72
CA GLY A 93 12.48 -14.09 -33.85
C GLY A 93 12.17 -15.17 -34.89
N GLU A 94 11.88 -14.72 -36.11
CA GLU A 94 12.42 -15.35 -37.33
C GLU A 94 13.95 -15.18 -37.36
#